data_AF-A0AA40DN30-F1
#
_entry.id   AF-A0AA40DN30-F1
#
_cell.length_a   1.000
_cell.length_b   1.000
_cell.length_c   1.000
_cell.angle_alpha   90.00
_cell.angle_beta   90.00
_cell.angle_gamma   90.00
#
_symmetry.space_group_name_H-M   'P 1'
#
loop_
_entity.id
_entity.type
_entity.pdbx_description
1 polymer ?
#
loop_
_entity_poly.entity_id
_entity_poly.type
_entity_poly.pdbx_seq_one_letter_code
_entity_poly.pdbx_strand_id
1 'polypeptide(L)'
;MSESGTILAPLDFEDLKAKGLVSPESAAGFCRIHKRRLNRSSDEEHRNISFDVSLESSVAFSTIPDVLISRETMIHNGLSTEKADELWQQWDNWPHDGPRREVDPDDGGLQVSFLDFVLGRVLHKSDAIGENDVEWRVCLDACGLAPATQDAIMDRHFTYLRQSNSCQYWVRDTIEMRYAGLQEIQRSSRSREMELRRRASRPGGHPRDDGTIQGDIETSSGLSSTPTAPGLQQQSTPGMAYDIWSSASAIASRNAPSYTTLFKGMDQGGIGGLFDDARTLSNIGTLRSRAPSDFSATRSLFYFSPDMKVAEYYASYAKRRSNSESVVIICLRIPNASIETLSKPDIRRLCWPDDAWIELVWRCRTGQSLPTRLRTYQDTILIIGTISRKPDAQYHALSS
;
A
#
# COMPACT_ATOMS: atom_id res chain seq x y z
N MET A 1 7.35 -25.33 -12.61
CA MET A 1 6.83 -24.48 -11.51
C MET A 1 5.34 -24.28 -11.75
N SER A 2 4.54 -24.09 -10.69
CA SER A 2 3.09 -23.82 -10.83
C SER A 2 2.86 -22.41 -11.37
N GLU A 3 1.93 -22.24 -12.31
CA GLU A 3 1.53 -20.93 -12.87
C GLU A 3 1.05 -19.93 -11.80
N SER A 4 0.64 -20.41 -10.63
CA SER A 4 0.08 -19.62 -9.53
C SER A 4 1.04 -18.57 -8.93
N GLY A 5 2.36 -18.74 -9.09
CA GLY A 5 3.37 -17.87 -8.46
C GLY A 5 3.75 -16.59 -9.22
N THR A 6 3.39 -16.47 -10.50
CA THR A 6 3.76 -15.33 -11.36
C THR A 6 3.06 -14.04 -10.93
N ILE A 7 3.73 -12.88 -11.08
CA ILE A 7 3.09 -11.58 -10.80
C ILE A 7 2.13 -11.21 -11.93
N LEU A 8 2.51 -11.44 -13.20
CA LEU A 8 1.64 -11.21 -14.34
C LEU A 8 1.02 -12.54 -14.78
N ALA A 9 -0.31 -12.59 -14.85
CA ALA A 9 -1.06 -13.77 -15.27
C ALA A 9 -0.80 -14.05 -16.77
N PRO A 10 -0.63 -15.32 -17.21
CA PRO A 10 -0.05 -15.63 -18.52
C PRO A 10 -0.73 -14.97 -19.74
N LEU A 11 -2.06 -14.88 -19.76
CA LEU A 11 -2.78 -14.26 -20.88
C LEU A 11 -2.73 -12.73 -20.83
N ASP A 12 -2.68 -12.15 -19.64
CA ASP A 12 -2.47 -10.70 -19.47
C ASP A 12 -1.03 -10.32 -19.84
N PHE A 13 -0.04 -11.16 -19.51
CA PHE A 13 1.35 -10.96 -19.91
C PHE A 13 1.51 -10.93 -21.43
N GLU A 14 1.00 -11.93 -22.15
CA GLU A 14 1.09 -11.97 -23.61
C GLU A 14 0.27 -10.84 -24.28
N ASP A 15 -0.89 -10.46 -23.74
CA ASP A 15 -1.67 -9.29 -24.22
C ASP A 15 -0.92 -7.97 -24.04
N LEU A 16 -0.26 -7.77 -22.88
CA LEU A 16 0.58 -6.60 -22.63
C LEU A 16 1.82 -6.58 -23.53
N LYS A 17 2.45 -7.73 -23.76
CA LYS A 17 3.65 -7.91 -24.57
C LYS A 17 3.37 -7.64 -26.05
N ALA A 18 2.24 -8.14 -26.57
CA ALA A 18 1.75 -7.84 -27.91
C ALA A 18 1.47 -6.33 -28.13
N LYS A 19 1.24 -5.58 -27.05
CA LYS A 19 1.02 -4.11 -27.06
C LYS A 19 2.27 -3.30 -26.73
N GLY A 20 3.43 -3.92 -26.51
CA GLY A 20 4.65 -3.24 -26.06
C GLY A 20 4.55 -2.64 -24.65
N LEU A 21 3.60 -3.08 -23.83
CA LEU A 21 3.34 -2.56 -22.48
C LEU A 21 4.03 -3.37 -21.37
N VAL A 22 4.72 -4.44 -21.72
CA VAL A 22 5.67 -5.15 -20.85
C VAL A 22 6.89 -5.58 -21.68
N SER A 23 8.07 -5.59 -21.08
CA SER A 23 9.25 -6.21 -21.69
C SER A 23 9.06 -7.72 -21.83
N PRO A 24 9.80 -8.39 -22.72
CA PRO A 24 10.02 -9.83 -22.61
C PRO A 24 10.55 -10.21 -21.21
N GLU A 25 10.34 -11.47 -20.82
CA GLU A 25 10.93 -12.04 -19.61
C GLU A 25 12.46 -11.87 -19.65
N SER A 26 13.03 -11.35 -18.56
CA SER A 26 14.47 -11.19 -18.46
C SER A 26 15.09 -12.44 -17.83
N ALA A 27 16.27 -12.84 -18.30
CA ALA A 27 17.09 -13.85 -17.62
C ALA A 27 17.47 -13.46 -16.17
N ALA A 28 17.23 -12.20 -15.77
CA ALA A 28 17.45 -11.68 -14.42
C ALA A 28 16.22 -11.76 -13.48
N GLY A 29 15.09 -12.37 -13.89
CA GLY A 29 13.90 -12.55 -13.03
C GLY A 29 13.08 -11.28 -12.76
N PHE A 30 13.28 -10.24 -13.57
CA PHE A 30 12.52 -9.00 -13.55
C PHE A 30 11.97 -8.65 -14.94
N CYS A 31 10.75 -8.13 -15.01
CA CYS A 31 10.21 -7.48 -16.20
C CYS A 31 9.97 -5.97 -15.97
N ARG A 32 9.91 -5.22 -17.07
CA ARG A 32 9.51 -3.81 -17.08
C ARG A 32 8.07 -3.71 -17.56
N ILE A 33 7.15 -3.26 -16.71
CA ILE A 33 5.75 -3.04 -17.05
C ILE A 33 5.44 -1.54 -17.16
N HIS A 34 4.61 -1.18 -18.14
CA HIS A 34 4.15 0.20 -18.31
C HIS A 34 3.35 0.64 -17.08
N LYS A 35 3.66 1.80 -16.49
CA LYS A 35 3.13 2.18 -15.16
C LYS A 35 1.61 2.18 -15.10
N ARG A 36 0.91 2.60 -16.16
CA ARG A 36 -0.56 2.51 -16.33
C ARG A 36 -1.15 1.09 -16.27
N ARG A 37 -0.33 0.05 -16.13
CA ARG A 37 -0.72 -1.37 -16.07
C ARG A 37 -0.31 -2.05 -14.76
N LEU A 38 0.31 -1.31 -13.83
CA LEU A 38 0.66 -1.81 -12.50
C LEU A 38 -0.60 -2.25 -11.74
N ASN A 39 -1.51 -1.34 -11.40
CA ASN A 39 -2.71 -1.64 -10.63
C ASN A 39 -3.99 -0.98 -11.16
N ARG A 40 -5.14 -1.28 -10.52
CA ARG A 40 -6.48 -0.76 -10.87
C ARG A 40 -6.61 0.78 -10.95
N SER A 41 -5.71 1.53 -10.32
CA SER A 41 -5.74 3.00 -10.25
C SER A 41 -4.71 3.65 -11.17
N SER A 42 -3.75 2.87 -11.68
CA SER A 42 -2.59 3.39 -12.40
C SER A 42 -2.93 4.07 -13.72
N ASP A 43 -4.05 3.74 -14.35
CA ASP A 43 -4.52 4.42 -15.57
C ASP A 43 -4.87 5.90 -15.31
N GLU A 44 -5.40 6.22 -14.13
CA GLU A 44 -5.70 7.61 -13.73
C GLU A 44 -4.45 8.30 -13.17
N GLU A 45 -3.69 7.64 -12.28
CA GLU A 45 -2.45 8.19 -11.70
C GLU A 45 -1.42 8.56 -12.78
N HIS A 46 -1.33 7.77 -13.84
CA HIS A 46 -0.37 7.93 -14.92
C HIS A 46 -1.04 8.28 -16.27
N ARG A 47 -2.24 8.90 -16.24
CA ARG A 47 -3.00 9.27 -17.44
C ARG A 47 -2.24 10.19 -18.43
N ASN A 48 -1.25 10.92 -17.93
CA ASN A 48 -0.38 11.80 -18.70
C ASN A 48 0.77 11.06 -19.42
N ILE A 49 0.95 9.76 -19.16
CA ILE A 49 1.94 8.92 -19.83
C ILE A 49 1.28 8.29 -21.07
N SER A 50 1.86 8.58 -22.24
CA SER A 50 1.50 7.95 -23.51
C SER A 50 1.81 6.45 -23.48
N PHE A 51 1.03 5.64 -24.21
CA PHE A 51 1.38 4.23 -24.45
C PHE A 51 2.44 4.07 -25.55
N ASP A 52 2.56 5.06 -26.46
CA ASP A 52 3.59 5.10 -27.50
C ASP A 52 4.86 5.72 -26.91
N VAL A 53 5.61 4.91 -26.16
CA VAL A 53 6.87 5.28 -25.50
C VAL A 53 7.80 4.05 -25.50
N SER A 54 9.09 4.27 -25.78
CA SER A 54 10.11 3.21 -25.71
C SER A 54 10.11 2.50 -24.35
N LEU A 55 10.24 1.16 -24.38
CA LEU A 55 10.42 0.28 -23.21
C LEU A 55 11.56 0.78 -22.28
N GLU A 56 12.56 1.47 -22.82
CA GLU A 56 13.68 2.01 -22.06
C GLU A 56 13.32 3.22 -21.17
N SER A 57 12.14 3.83 -21.35
CA SER A 57 11.71 4.97 -20.55
C SER A 57 11.49 4.59 -19.07
N SER A 58 12.35 5.09 -18.19
CA SER A 58 12.18 5.02 -16.73
C SER A 58 11.01 5.88 -16.23
N VAL A 59 10.53 6.82 -17.05
CA VAL A 59 9.32 7.60 -16.77
C VAL A 59 8.08 6.75 -16.98
N ALA A 60 7.99 6.03 -18.10
CA ALA A 60 6.80 5.27 -18.49
C ALA A 60 6.75 3.85 -17.94
N PHE A 61 7.89 3.22 -17.65
CA PHE A 61 7.97 1.83 -17.19
C PHE A 61 8.51 1.71 -15.76
N SER A 62 8.04 0.69 -15.05
CA SER A 62 8.50 0.27 -13.74
C SER A 62 9.06 -1.15 -13.83
N THR A 63 10.20 -1.40 -13.19
CA THR A 63 10.72 -2.77 -13.01
C THR A 63 10.01 -3.45 -11.85
N ILE A 64 9.62 -4.71 -12.05
CA ILE A 64 9.01 -5.59 -11.02
C ILE A 64 9.58 -7.02 -11.17
N PRO A 65 9.55 -7.84 -10.10
CA PRO A 65 9.89 -9.27 -10.21
C PRO A 65 8.90 -10.02 -11.12
N ASP A 66 9.34 -11.11 -11.73
CA ASP A 66 8.45 -11.97 -12.54
C ASP A 66 7.61 -12.91 -11.65
N VAL A 67 8.15 -13.32 -10.51
CA VAL A 67 7.55 -14.26 -9.54
C VAL A 67 7.45 -13.60 -8.17
N LEU A 68 6.28 -13.72 -7.52
CA LEU A 68 6.00 -13.05 -6.25
C LEU A 68 6.90 -13.52 -5.10
N ILE A 69 7.22 -14.82 -5.06
CA ILE A 69 8.12 -15.43 -4.08
C ILE A 69 9.44 -15.72 -4.79
N SER A 70 10.37 -14.78 -4.70
CA SER A 70 11.66 -14.80 -5.40
C SER A 70 12.71 -13.97 -4.67
N ARG A 71 13.98 -14.22 -4.96
CA ARG A 71 15.11 -13.36 -4.58
C ARG A 71 14.91 -11.92 -5.08
N GLU A 72 14.37 -11.78 -6.27
CA GLU A 72 14.11 -10.52 -6.96
C GLU A 72 13.04 -9.71 -6.21
N THR A 73 12.05 -10.38 -5.58
CA THR A 73 11.11 -9.74 -4.67
C THR A 73 11.78 -9.20 -3.39
N MET A 74 12.79 -9.86 -2.83
CA MET A 74 13.53 -9.32 -1.69
C MET A 74 14.25 -8.01 -2.06
N ILE A 75 14.85 -7.95 -3.26
CA ILE A 75 15.49 -6.75 -3.81
C ILE A 75 14.43 -5.65 -4.06
N HIS A 76 13.29 -5.98 -4.68
CA HIS A 76 12.19 -5.03 -4.87
C HIS A 76 11.70 -4.46 -3.53
N ASN A 77 11.49 -5.32 -2.54
CA ASN A 77 11.09 -4.92 -1.18
C ASN A 77 12.14 -4.06 -0.46
N GLY A 78 13.35 -3.91 -1.03
CA GLY A 78 14.31 -2.89 -0.67
C GLY A 78 15.56 -3.39 0.05
N LEU A 79 15.75 -4.71 0.14
CA LEU A 79 16.99 -5.30 0.63
C LEU A 79 18.14 -5.06 -0.35
N SER A 80 19.37 -5.06 0.14
CA SER A 80 20.55 -5.09 -0.73
C SER A 80 20.63 -6.42 -1.48
N THR A 81 21.38 -6.44 -2.59
CA THR A 81 21.62 -7.66 -3.38
C THR A 81 22.20 -8.76 -2.49
N GLU A 82 23.19 -8.42 -1.68
CA GLU A 82 23.92 -9.32 -0.78
C GLU A 82 23.00 -9.90 0.29
N LYS A 83 22.09 -9.09 0.84
CA LYS A 83 21.11 -9.57 1.84
C LYS A 83 20.02 -10.43 1.19
N ALA A 84 19.59 -10.10 -0.03
CA ALA A 84 18.66 -10.92 -0.79
C ALA A 84 19.28 -12.28 -1.16
N ASP A 85 20.56 -12.32 -1.53
CA ASP A 85 21.31 -13.57 -1.75
C ASP A 85 21.37 -14.44 -0.48
N GLU A 86 21.76 -13.85 0.66
CA GLU A 86 21.84 -14.54 1.96
C GLU A 86 20.50 -15.14 2.40
N LEU A 87 19.40 -14.38 2.26
CA LEU A 87 18.07 -14.82 2.68
C LEU A 87 17.44 -15.78 1.67
N TRP A 88 17.68 -15.60 0.37
CA TRP A 88 17.19 -16.53 -0.64
C TRP A 88 17.87 -17.90 -0.52
N GLN A 89 19.18 -17.93 -0.26
CA GLN A 89 19.89 -19.18 -0.01
C GLN A 89 19.30 -19.94 1.20
N GLN A 90 18.91 -19.23 2.27
CA GLN A 90 18.22 -19.82 3.43
C GLN A 90 16.79 -20.26 3.11
N TRP A 91 16.06 -19.54 2.25
CA TRP A 91 14.69 -19.90 1.83
C TRP A 91 14.68 -21.14 0.93
N ASP A 92 15.65 -21.26 0.03
CA ASP A 92 15.78 -22.40 -0.90
C ASP A 92 16.25 -23.67 -0.16
N ASN A 93 17.28 -23.53 0.69
CA ASN A 93 17.80 -24.60 1.55
C ASN A 93 17.00 -24.72 2.86
N TRP A 94 15.67 -24.74 2.76
CA TRP A 94 14.78 -24.81 3.93
C TRP A 94 14.97 -26.14 4.68
N PRO A 95 15.03 -26.14 6.04
CA PRO A 95 15.14 -27.37 6.81
C PRO A 95 13.98 -28.34 6.55
N HIS A 96 14.29 -29.64 6.43
CA HIS A 96 13.25 -30.67 6.30
C HIS A 96 12.39 -30.82 7.56
N ASP A 97 12.96 -30.52 8.72
CA ASP A 97 12.32 -30.55 10.04
C ASP A 97 11.89 -29.15 10.49
N GLY A 98 10.67 -29.05 11.05
CA GLY A 98 10.11 -27.79 11.53
C GLY A 98 8.91 -27.32 10.70
N PRO A 99 8.57 -26.02 10.74
CA PRO A 99 7.44 -25.49 9.99
C PRO A 99 7.75 -25.46 8.49
N ARG A 100 6.73 -25.66 7.65
CA ARG A 100 6.81 -25.61 6.18
C ARG A 100 6.85 -24.18 5.66
N ARG A 101 7.25 -23.99 4.41
CA ARG A 101 7.04 -22.73 3.67
C ARG A 101 5.61 -22.71 3.11
N GLU A 102 5.05 -21.52 2.89
CA GLU A 102 3.75 -21.34 2.20
C GLU A 102 3.70 -21.87 0.74
N VAL A 103 4.84 -22.26 0.18
CA VAL A 103 4.98 -22.86 -1.17
C VAL A 103 5.14 -24.38 -1.15
N ASP A 104 5.33 -24.98 0.03
CA ASP A 104 5.42 -26.44 0.18
C ASP A 104 4.01 -27.06 0.19
N PRO A 105 3.85 -28.36 -0.10
CA PRO A 105 2.56 -29.04 0.01
C PRO A 105 1.98 -28.93 1.42
N ASP A 106 0.69 -28.64 1.52
CA ASP A 106 -0.01 -28.56 2.81
C ASP A 106 -0.11 -29.95 3.47
N ASP A 107 0.55 -30.09 4.61
CA ASP A 107 0.53 -31.28 5.47
C ASP A 107 -0.30 -31.06 6.76
N GLY A 108 -1.03 -29.94 6.85
CA GLY A 108 -1.76 -29.51 8.05
C GLY A 108 -0.87 -28.98 9.17
N GLY A 109 0.44 -28.85 8.93
CA GLY A 109 1.43 -28.33 9.87
C GLY A 109 1.45 -26.79 9.95
N LEU A 110 2.36 -26.27 10.77
CA LEU A 110 2.63 -24.83 10.82
C LEU A 110 3.37 -24.40 9.55
N GLN A 111 2.82 -23.42 8.84
CA GLN A 111 3.47 -22.79 7.68
C GLN A 111 4.04 -21.41 8.04
N VAL A 112 5.16 -21.04 7.41
CA VAL A 112 5.78 -19.71 7.45
C VAL A 112 5.57 -19.03 6.10
N SER A 113 5.00 -17.83 6.10
CA SER A 113 4.91 -17.02 4.88
C SER A 113 6.29 -16.50 4.47
N PHE A 114 6.47 -16.23 3.17
CA PHE A 114 7.70 -15.63 2.66
C PHE A 114 7.99 -14.28 3.31
N LEU A 115 6.95 -13.49 3.58
CA LEU A 115 7.05 -12.20 4.24
C LEU A 115 7.46 -12.33 5.71
N ASP A 116 6.86 -13.26 6.47
CA ASP A 116 7.22 -13.52 7.87
C ASP A 116 8.66 -14.03 8.00
N PHE A 117 9.11 -14.87 7.05
CA PHE A 117 10.50 -15.31 6.99
C PHE A 117 11.47 -14.13 6.77
N VAL A 118 11.20 -13.28 5.77
CA VAL A 118 12.04 -12.09 5.48
C VAL A 118 12.08 -11.16 6.69
N LEU A 119 10.93 -10.79 7.24
CA LEU A 119 10.85 -9.90 8.40
C LEU A 119 11.52 -10.51 9.64
N GLY A 120 11.35 -11.82 9.87
CA GLY A 120 11.98 -12.57 10.95
C GLY A 120 13.49 -12.79 10.80
N ARG A 121 14.12 -12.28 9.73
CA ARG A 121 15.58 -12.28 9.51
C ARG A 121 16.17 -10.89 9.34
N VAL A 122 15.38 -9.94 8.86
CA VAL A 122 15.77 -8.53 8.68
C VAL A 122 15.75 -7.75 10.00
N LEU A 123 14.80 -8.05 10.88
CA LEU A 123 14.60 -7.24 12.10
C LEU A 123 15.57 -7.67 13.21
N HIS A 124 16.50 -6.79 13.54
CA HIS A 124 17.61 -7.06 14.46
C HIS A 124 17.21 -6.95 15.95
N LYS A 125 18.12 -7.23 16.88
CA LYS A 125 17.89 -6.98 18.33
C LYS A 125 18.13 -5.54 18.76
N SER A 126 18.89 -4.78 17.99
CA SER A 126 19.17 -3.35 18.23
C SER A 126 18.31 -2.50 17.30
N ASP A 127 17.56 -1.57 17.89
CA ASP A 127 16.71 -0.63 17.16
C ASP A 127 17.22 0.80 17.39
N ALA A 128 17.17 1.63 16.35
CA ALA A 128 17.48 3.05 16.48
C ALA A 128 16.20 3.81 16.83
N ILE A 129 16.23 4.46 17.99
CA ILE A 129 15.12 5.20 18.56
C ILE A 129 15.67 6.58 18.92
N GLY A 130 15.27 7.63 18.21
CA GLY A 130 15.81 8.97 18.43
C GLY A 130 16.02 9.79 17.17
N GLU A 131 16.80 10.86 17.30
CA GLU A 131 17.09 11.83 16.24
C GLU A 131 18.48 11.63 15.61
N ASN A 132 19.28 10.69 16.13
CA ASN A 132 20.64 10.47 15.65
C ASN A 132 20.65 9.71 14.32
N ASP A 133 20.77 10.44 13.21
CA ASP A 133 20.78 9.86 11.87
C ASP A 133 21.91 8.85 11.61
N VAL A 134 23.00 8.89 12.38
CA VAL A 134 24.07 7.88 12.30
C VAL A 134 23.62 6.54 12.88
N GLU A 135 22.95 6.55 14.05
CA GLU A 135 22.36 5.34 14.64
C GLU A 135 21.28 4.73 13.73
N TRP A 136 20.46 5.58 13.10
CA TRP A 136 19.49 5.14 12.09
C TRP A 136 20.18 4.46 10.91
N ARG A 137 21.23 5.06 10.32
CA ARG A 137 21.97 4.43 9.21
C ARG A 137 22.54 3.07 9.62
N VAL A 138 23.23 2.99 10.77
CA VAL A 138 23.76 1.73 11.31
C VAL A 138 22.66 0.68 11.53
N CYS A 139 21.46 1.08 11.96
CA CYS A 139 20.32 0.16 12.10
C CYS A 139 19.77 -0.30 10.75
N LEU A 140 19.64 0.60 9.76
CA LEU A 140 19.19 0.28 8.40
C LEU A 140 20.19 -0.62 7.65
N ASP A 141 21.50 -0.38 7.83
CA ASP A 141 22.59 -1.21 7.34
C ASP A 141 22.57 -2.61 7.99
N ALA A 142 22.36 -2.69 9.31
CA ALA A 142 22.23 -3.96 10.03
C ALA A 142 20.98 -4.76 9.62
N CYS A 143 19.93 -4.09 9.14
CA CYS A 143 18.77 -4.71 8.50
C CYS A 143 19.06 -5.18 7.06
N GLY A 144 20.20 -4.81 6.48
CA GLY A 144 20.58 -5.14 5.11
C GLY A 144 19.76 -4.44 4.03
N LEU A 145 19.30 -3.20 4.29
CA LEU A 145 18.58 -2.41 3.31
C LEU A 145 19.50 -1.77 2.27
N ALA A 146 19.10 -1.80 1.00
CA ALA A 146 19.80 -1.12 -0.09
C ALA A 146 19.86 0.42 0.16
N PRO A 147 20.95 1.12 -0.18
CA PRO A 147 21.12 2.55 0.09
C PRO A 147 19.95 3.43 -0.38
N ALA A 148 19.38 3.16 -1.56
CA ALA A 148 18.23 3.89 -2.08
C ALA A 148 16.96 3.73 -1.23
N THR A 149 16.75 2.57 -0.61
CA THR A 149 15.66 2.32 0.34
C THR A 149 15.91 3.08 1.65
N GLN A 150 17.16 3.08 2.14
CA GLN A 150 17.53 3.86 3.31
C GLN A 150 17.31 5.37 3.09
N ASP A 151 17.73 5.89 1.94
CA ASP A 151 17.56 7.31 1.57
C ASP A 151 16.08 7.71 1.43
N ALA A 152 15.20 6.76 1.11
CA ALA A 152 13.77 6.96 1.09
C ALA A 152 13.15 7.01 2.49
N ILE A 153 13.63 6.18 3.42
CA ILE A 153 13.22 6.20 4.84
C ILE A 153 13.75 7.46 5.53
N MET A 154 15.01 7.82 5.26
CA MET A 154 15.77 8.93 5.86
C MET A 154 15.53 10.30 5.20
N ASP A 155 14.54 10.42 4.32
CA ASP A 155 14.27 11.69 3.61
C ASP A 155 13.87 12.80 4.60
N ARG A 156 14.67 13.87 4.61
CA ARG A 156 14.55 14.99 5.56
C ARG A 156 13.19 15.70 5.53
N HIS A 157 12.44 15.63 4.43
CA HIS A 157 11.10 16.21 4.35
C HIS A 157 10.10 15.45 5.23
N PHE A 158 10.42 14.20 5.58
CA PHE A 158 9.60 13.30 6.39
C PHE A 158 10.24 12.98 7.75
N THR A 159 11.26 13.73 8.20
CA THR A 159 11.91 13.56 9.51
C THR A 159 10.91 13.44 10.66
N TYR A 160 9.85 14.25 10.65
CA TYR A 160 8.76 14.16 11.63
C TYR A 160 8.08 12.78 11.65
N LEU A 161 7.72 12.24 10.48
CA LEU A 161 7.06 10.93 10.38
C LEU A 161 8.05 9.82 10.72
N ARG A 162 9.25 9.87 10.17
CA ARG A 162 10.34 8.94 10.52
C ARG A 162 10.52 8.86 12.04
N GLN A 163 10.61 9.99 12.73
CA GLN A 163 10.76 10.05 14.18
C GLN A 163 9.49 9.67 14.97
N SER A 164 8.33 9.48 14.33
CA SER A 164 7.10 9.04 15.00
C SER A 164 7.02 7.53 15.25
N ASN A 165 8.04 6.76 14.87
CA ASN A 165 8.26 5.36 15.28
C ASN A 165 9.77 5.05 15.29
N SER A 166 10.15 3.84 15.68
CA SER A 166 11.53 3.37 15.62
C SER A 166 12.01 3.04 14.20
N CYS A 167 13.31 2.80 14.04
CA CYS A 167 13.90 2.42 12.76
C CYS A 167 13.35 1.08 12.25
N GLN A 168 13.31 0.05 13.10
CA GLN A 168 12.77 -1.26 12.70
C GLN A 168 11.30 -1.24 12.34
N TYR A 169 10.50 -0.34 12.93
CA TYR A 169 9.13 -0.12 12.49
C TYR A 169 9.09 0.28 11.01
N TRP A 170 9.89 1.26 10.59
CA TRP A 170 9.89 1.71 9.19
C TRP A 170 10.55 0.73 8.22
N VAL A 171 11.53 -0.06 8.68
CA VAL A 171 12.06 -1.20 7.91
C VAL A 171 10.94 -2.19 7.59
N ARG A 172 10.21 -2.64 8.62
CA ARG A 172 9.08 -3.57 8.49
C ARG A 172 7.99 -2.98 7.59
N ASP A 173 7.50 -1.78 7.92
CA ASP A 173 6.44 -1.09 7.18
C ASP A 173 6.79 -0.90 5.69
N THR A 174 8.04 -0.58 5.37
CA THR A 174 8.49 -0.43 3.96
C THR A 174 8.49 -1.75 3.19
N ILE A 175 8.97 -2.84 3.80
CA ILE A 175 9.02 -4.16 3.17
C ILE A 175 7.60 -4.69 2.92
N GLU A 176 6.72 -4.57 3.92
CA GLU A 176 5.34 -5.03 3.83
C GLU A 176 4.52 -4.24 2.80
N MET A 177 4.68 -2.91 2.80
CA MET A 177 4.06 -2.01 1.83
C MET A 177 4.42 -2.38 0.38
N ARG A 178 5.71 -2.62 0.11
CA ARG A 178 6.18 -3.00 -1.23
C ARG A 178 5.69 -4.39 -1.64
N TYR A 179 5.68 -5.36 -0.71
CA TYR A 179 5.15 -6.70 -0.99
C TYR A 179 3.64 -6.70 -1.25
N ALA A 180 2.87 -5.96 -0.46
CA ALA A 180 1.43 -5.76 -0.68
C ALA A 180 1.16 -5.04 -2.03
N GLY A 181 2.08 -4.18 -2.44
CA GLY A 181 2.15 -3.59 -3.77
C GLY A 181 2.24 -4.61 -4.91
N LEU A 182 3.19 -5.54 -4.82
CA LEU A 182 3.32 -6.65 -5.77
C LEU A 182 2.07 -7.54 -5.80
N GLN A 183 1.45 -7.80 -4.64
CA GLN A 183 0.18 -8.51 -4.55
C GLN A 183 -0.99 -7.75 -5.22
N GLU A 184 -1.02 -6.41 -5.14
CA GLU A 184 -2.00 -5.57 -5.84
C GLU A 184 -1.80 -5.62 -7.36
N ILE A 185 -0.56 -5.64 -7.83
CA ILE A 185 -0.23 -5.82 -9.25
C ILE A 185 -0.70 -7.19 -9.73
N GLN A 186 -0.42 -8.26 -8.97
CA GLN A 186 -0.86 -9.61 -9.29
C GLN A 186 -2.39 -9.74 -9.33
N ARG A 187 -3.09 -9.19 -8.34
CA ARG A 187 -4.57 -9.16 -8.33
C ARG A 187 -5.14 -8.36 -9.50
N SER A 188 -4.48 -7.27 -9.90
CA SER A 188 -4.87 -6.45 -11.06
C SER A 188 -4.65 -7.17 -12.39
N SER A 189 -3.52 -7.88 -12.55
CA SER A 189 -3.22 -8.68 -13.73
C SER A 189 -4.20 -9.85 -13.91
N ARG A 190 -4.45 -10.62 -12.85
CA ARG A 190 -5.48 -11.68 -12.84
C ARG A 190 -6.87 -11.15 -13.20
N SER A 191 -7.21 -9.93 -12.77
CA SER A 191 -8.48 -9.28 -13.12
C SER A 191 -8.59 -8.94 -14.61
N ARG A 192 -7.49 -8.48 -15.23
CA ARG A 192 -7.42 -8.23 -16.69
C ARG A 192 -7.49 -9.53 -17.47
N GLU A 193 -6.79 -10.58 -17.03
CA GLU A 193 -6.87 -11.90 -17.64
C GLU A 193 -8.31 -12.47 -17.62
N MET A 194 -9.03 -12.35 -16.50
CA MET A 194 -10.44 -12.76 -16.43
C MET A 194 -11.31 -12.03 -17.46
N GLU A 195 -11.04 -10.75 -17.71
CA GLU A 195 -11.74 -9.97 -18.73
C GLU A 195 -11.35 -10.39 -20.17
N LEU A 196 -10.08 -10.71 -20.43
CA LEU A 196 -9.63 -11.27 -21.71
C LEU A 196 -10.33 -12.61 -21.99
N ARG A 197 -10.37 -13.53 -21.00
CA ARG A 197 -11.10 -14.80 -21.09
C ARG A 197 -12.59 -14.58 -21.36
N ARG A 198 -13.24 -13.65 -20.64
CA ARG A 198 -14.66 -13.29 -20.86
C ARG A 198 -14.94 -12.77 -22.26
N ARG A 199 -14.02 -12.00 -22.86
CA ARG A 199 -14.16 -11.51 -24.25
C ARG A 199 -14.06 -12.64 -25.26
N ALA A 200 -13.08 -13.54 -25.09
CA ALA A 200 -12.92 -14.71 -25.95
C ALA A 200 -14.13 -15.65 -25.92
N SER A 201 -14.80 -15.78 -24.77
CA SER A 201 -16.00 -16.63 -24.62
C SER A 201 -17.32 -16.02 -25.12
N ARG A 202 -17.35 -14.79 -25.64
CA ARG A 202 -18.58 -14.20 -26.19
C ARG A 202 -18.84 -14.71 -27.62
N PRO A 203 -19.96 -15.39 -27.90
CA PRO A 203 -20.24 -15.88 -29.24
C PRO A 203 -20.52 -14.74 -30.23
N GLY A 204 -19.88 -14.77 -31.40
CA GLY A 204 -20.48 -14.25 -32.64
C GLY A 204 -20.55 -12.73 -32.81
N GLY A 205 -19.48 -11.99 -32.54
CA GLY A 205 -19.28 -10.67 -33.16
C GLY A 205 -18.76 -10.82 -34.59
N HIS A 206 -19.62 -11.14 -35.57
CA HIS A 206 -19.23 -11.20 -36.98
C HIS A 206 -18.60 -9.86 -37.41
N PRO A 207 -17.42 -9.85 -38.06
CA PRO A 207 -17.02 -8.71 -38.86
C PRO A 207 -18.08 -8.54 -39.94
N ARG A 208 -18.72 -7.36 -40.01
CA ARG A 208 -19.47 -6.99 -41.21
C ARG A 208 -18.45 -6.68 -42.30
N ASP A 209 -18.32 -7.65 -43.19
CA ASP A 209 -17.69 -7.50 -44.49
C ASP A 209 -18.58 -6.58 -45.33
N ASP A 210 -18.22 -5.28 -45.42
CA ASP A 210 -19.06 -4.25 -46.03
C ASP A 210 -18.46 -3.81 -47.38
N GLY A 211 -18.74 -4.64 -48.39
CA GLY A 211 -18.27 -4.44 -49.76
C GLY A 211 -19.16 -3.51 -50.59
N THR A 212 -18.80 -2.22 -50.61
CA THR A 212 -18.81 -1.27 -51.76
C THR A 212 -20.13 -0.94 -52.52
N ILE A 213 -20.24 0.35 -52.90
CA ILE A 213 -21.12 1.04 -53.90
C ILE A 213 -22.22 1.93 -53.28
N GLN A 214 -22.47 3.19 -53.68
CA GLN A 214 -21.65 4.24 -54.34
C GLN A 214 -22.42 5.60 -54.27
N GLY A 215 -21.70 6.74 -54.20
CA GLY A 215 -22.27 8.11 -54.25
C GLY A 215 -22.62 8.68 -52.86
N ASP A 216 -22.46 9.96 -52.55
CA ASP A 216 -22.01 11.12 -53.35
C ASP A 216 -21.12 12.08 -52.54
N ILE A 217 -20.53 13.05 -53.24
CA ILE A 217 -19.59 14.05 -52.71
C ILE A 217 -20.32 15.11 -51.87
N GLU A 218 -19.86 15.35 -50.63
CA GLU A 218 -19.71 16.74 -50.12
C GLU A 218 -18.74 16.86 -48.93
N THR A 219 -18.25 18.07 -48.71
CA THR A 219 -17.05 18.40 -47.93
C THR A 219 -17.27 18.58 -46.43
N SER A 220 -16.45 17.94 -45.59
CA SER A 220 -16.00 18.55 -44.32
C SER A 220 -14.70 17.93 -43.79
N SER A 221 -13.77 18.79 -43.38
CA SER A 221 -12.51 18.43 -42.71
C SER A 221 -12.72 17.87 -41.30
N GLY A 222 -12.09 16.73 -40.99
CA GLY A 222 -12.07 16.14 -39.64
C GLY A 222 -10.81 15.29 -39.42
N LEU A 223 -10.15 15.48 -38.28
CA LEU A 223 -8.90 14.79 -37.94
C LEU A 223 -9.13 13.30 -37.69
N SER A 224 -8.22 12.47 -38.18
CA SER A 224 -8.21 11.03 -37.92
C SER A 224 -7.93 10.76 -36.44
N SER A 225 -8.98 10.45 -35.68
CA SER A 225 -8.91 10.01 -34.30
C SER A 225 -8.99 8.48 -34.26
N THR A 226 -7.86 7.85 -33.90
CA THR A 226 -7.83 6.43 -33.55
C THR A 226 -8.78 6.17 -32.36
N PRO A 227 -9.46 5.01 -32.33
CA PRO A 227 -10.44 4.71 -31.28
C PRO A 227 -9.75 4.39 -29.97
N THR A 228 -9.46 5.42 -29.18
CA THR A 228 -9.12 5.30 -27.77
C THR A 228 -10.30 4.65 -27.05
N ALA A 229 -10.19 3.36 -26.73
CA ALA A 229 -11.23 2.65 -25.98
C ALA A 229 -11.46 3.37 -24.62
N PRO A 230 -12.62 4.01 -24.39
CA PRO A 230 -12.89 4.63 -23.11
C PRO A 230 -13.18 3.51 -22.12
N GLY A 231 -12.34 3.38 -21.09
CA GLY A 231 -12.72 2.60 -19.93
C GLY A 231 -14.03 3.19 -19.38
N LEU A 232 -15.10 2.38 -19.34
CA LEU A 232 -16.44 2.88 -19.03
C LEU A 232 -16.41 3.71 -17.76
N GLN A 233 -16.91 4.94 -17.89
CA GLN A 233 -17.19 5.85 -16.79
C GLN A 233 -18.00 5.09 -15.73
N GLN A 234 -17.36 4.80 -14.60
CA GLN A 234 -17.95 4.00 -13.53
C GLN A 234 -19.08 4.81 -12.89
N GLN A 235 -20.31 4.56 -13.31
CA GLN A 235 -21.50 5.15 -12.71
C GLN A 235 -21.51 4.79 -11.22
N SER A 236 -21.62 5.83 -10.38
CA SER A 236 -21.39 5.72 -8.94
C SER A 236 -22.50 4.90 -8.25
N THR A 237 -22.13 3.84 -7.55
CA THR A 237 -23.02 3.18 -6.60
C THR A 237 -23.29 4.11 -5.40
N PRO A 238 -24.49 4.07 -4.78
CA PRO A 238 -24.74 4.85 -3.57
C PRO A 238 -23.74 4.51 -2.46
N GLY A 239 -22.98 5.51 -1.99
CA GLY A 239 -22.02 5.36 -0.90
C GLY A 239 -20.54 5.38 -1.29
N MET A 240 -20.18 5.26 -2.58
CA MET A 240 -18.79 5.44 -3.03
C MET A 240 -18.66 6.13 -4.39
N ALA A 241 -17.80 7.14 -4.43
CA ALA A 241 -17.32 7.78 -5.65
C ALA A 241 -15.80 7.63 -5.72
N TYR A 242 -15.29 7.18 -6.87
CA TYR A 242 -13.85 7.17 -7.15
C TYR A 242 -13.49 8.49 -7.83
N ASP A 243 -13.56 9.57 -7.05
CA ASP A 243 -13.37 10.93 -7.54
C ASP A 243 -11.89 11.31 -7.56
N ILE A 244 -11.48 11.98 -8.64
CA ILE A 244 -10.26 12.80 -8.61
C ILE A 244 -10.44 13.83 -7.50
N TRP A 245 -9.49 13.90 -6.56
CA TRP A 245 -9.64 14.62 -5.30
C TRP A 245 -9.93 16.13 -5.43
N SER A 246 -9.50 16.73 -6.54
CA SER A 246 -9.75 18.14 -6.91
C SER A 246 -11.10 18.38 -7.59
N SER A 247 -11.94 17.35 -7.76
CA SER A 247 -13.30 17.49 -8.30
C SER A 247 -14.21 18.28 -7.36
N ALA A 248 -15.15 19.02 -7.95
CA ALA A 248 -16.15 19.77 -7.19
C ALA A 248 -17.02 18.86 -6.31
N SER A 249 -17.27 17.61 -6.72
CA SER A 249 -18.00 16.60 -5.96
C SER A 249 -17.24 16.15 -4.71
N ALA A 250 -15.94 15.85 -4.82
CA ALA A 250 -15.11 15.53 -3.66
C ALA A 250 -15.06 16.70 -2.66
N ILE A 251 -14.89 17.93 -3.15
CA ILE A 251 -14.85 19.14 -2.31
C ILE A 251 -16.21 19.38 -1.61
N ALA A 252 -17.33 19.27 -2.33
CA ALA A 252 -18.66 19.43 -1.75
C ALA A 252 -18.99 18.33 -0.72
N SER A 253 -18.62 17.08 -1.00
CA SER A 253 -18.83 15.92 -0.13
C SER A 253 -18.10 16.05 1.22
N ARG A 254 -16.91 16.66 1.24
CA ARG A 254 -16.13 16.92 2.46
C ARG A 254 -16.79 17.91 3.41
N ASN A 255 -17.53 18.87 2.87
CA ASN A 255 -18.17 19.96 3.61
C ASN A 255 -19.63 19.64 3.98
N ALA A 256 -20.06 18.39 3.87
CA ALA A 256 -21.42 17.96 4.18
C ALA A 256 -21.73 18.13 5.69
N PRO A 257 -22.63 19.05 6.10
CA PRO A 257 -22.71 19.54 7.49
C PRO A 257 -23.17 18.49 8.52
N SER A 258 -23.74 17.37 8.09
CA SER A 258 -24.22 16.29 8.97
C SER A 258 -23.16 15.22 9.28
N TYR A 259 -21.95 15.33 8.73
CA TYR A 259 -20.89 14.32 8.84
C TYR A 259 -19.55 14.92 9.26
N THR A 260 -18.86 14.20 10.13
CA THR A 260 -17.44 14.40 10.40
C THR A 260 -16.66 13.56 9.39
N THR A 261 -15.83 14.22 8.58
CA THR A 261 -14.95 13.53 7.63
C THR A 261 -13.55 13.38 8.24
N LEU A 262 -13.03 12.15 8.23
CA LEU A 262 -11.73 11.77 8.74
C LEU A 262 -10.89 11.13 7.62
N PHE A 263 -9.57 11.33 7.67
CA PHE A 263 -8.64 10.98 6.59
C PHE A 263 -7.52 10.07 7.10
N LYS A 264 -7.13 9.06 6.29
CA LYS A 264 -5.91 8.26 6.48
C LYS A 264 -5.17 8.12 5.15
N GLY A 265 -3.92 8.56 5.10
CA GLY A 265 -3.03 8.31 3.98
C GLY A 265 -2.27 7.00 4.18
N MET A 266 -2.23 6.16 3.16
CA MET A 266 -1.49 4.88 3.16
C MET A 266 -1.22 4.42 1.73
N ASP A 267 -0.52 3.30 1.56
CA ASP A 267 -0.36 2.66 0.27
C ASP A 267 -1.63 1.96 -0.20
N GLN A 268 -1.72 1.70 -1.51
CA GLN A 268 -2.87 1.00 -2.10
C GLN A 268 -2.83 -0.52 -1.86
N GLY A 269 -1.66 -1.13 -1.69
CA GLY A 269 -1.52 -2.57 -1.47
C GLY A 269 -2.19 -3.00 -0.16
N GLY A 270 -1.96 -2.22 0.91
CA GLY A 270 -2.51 -2.42 2.24
C GLY A 270 -4.03 -2.29 2.35
N ILE A 271 -4.72 -1.75 1.33
CA ILE A 271 -6.20 -1.77 1.25
C ILE A 271 -6.76 -2.92 0.38
N GLY A 272 -5.93 -3.91 0.05
CA GLY A 272 -6.38 -5.14 -0.61
C GLY A 272 -7.50 -5.83 0.18
N GLY A 273 -8.65 -6.04 -0.45
CA GLY A 273 -9.83 -6.63 0.19
C GLY A 273 -10.62 -5.69 1.12
N LEU A 274 -10.27 -4.39 1.21
CA LEU A 274 -11.09 -3.40 1.93
C LEU A 274 -12.54 -3.39 1.41
N PHE A 275 -12.70 -3.52 0.10
CA PHE A 275 -13.99 -3.63 -0.58
C PHE A 275 -14.10 -4.96 -1.32
N ASP A 276 -15.32 -5.49 -1.42
CA ASP A 276 -15.65 -6.62 -2.31
C ASP A 276 -15.87 -6.17 -3.77
N ASP A 277 -16.16 -7.13 -4.65
CA ASP A 277 -16.42 -6.89 -6.09
C ASP A 277 -17.66 -6.00 -6.34
N ALA A 278 -18.63 -6.01 -5.41
CA ALA A 278 -19.82 -5.16 -5.45
C ALA A 278 -19.55 -3.73 -4.94
N ARG A 279 -18.33 -3.46 -4.45
CA ARG A 279 -17.94 -2.21 -3.78
C ARG A 279 -18.71 -1.99 -2.48
N THR A 280 -18.82 -3.02 -1.67
CA THR A 280 -19.25 -2.94 -0.27
C THR A 280 -18.04 -3.06 0.63
N LEU A 281 -18.03 -2.35 1.76
CA LEU A 281 -16.98 -2.46 2.78
C LEU A 281 -16.95 -3.90 3.33
N SER A 282 -15.88 -4.63 3.06
CA SER A 282 -15.73 -6.06 3.37
C SER A 282 -14.75 -6.26 4.53
N ASN A 283 -13.53 -5.73 4.43
CA ASN A 283 -12.51 -5.87 5.47
C ASN A 283 -11.95 -4.52 5.91
N ILE A 284 -12.66 -3.85 6.82
CA ILE A 284 -12.16 -2.62 7.48
C ILE A 284 -10.87 -2.86 8.28
N GLY A 285 -10.56 -4.11 8.67
CA GLY A 285 -9.36 -4.47 9.42
C GLY A 285 -8.05 -4.08 8.73
N THR A 286 -8.05 -3.99 7.40
CA THR A 286 -6.97 -3.45 6.56
C THR A 286 -6.52 -2.04 6.95
N LEU A 287 -7.42 -1.22 7.53
CA LEU A 287 -7.13 0.16 7.93
C LEU A 287 -6.51 0.29 9.33
N ARG A 288 -6.24 -0.82 10.04
CA ARG A 288 -5.64 -0.79 11.38
C ARG A 288 -4.16 -0.36 11.31
N SER A 289 -3.78 0.54 12.20
CA SER A 289 -2.37 0.79 12.53
C SER A 289 -1.94 -0.21 13.61
N ARG A 290 -0.71 -0.72 13.50
CA ARG A 290 -0.18 -1.76 14.39
C ARG A 290 0.15 -1.22 15.78
N ALA A 291 0.33 -2.16 16.72
CA ALA A 291 0.87 -1.89 18.04
C ALA A 291 2.39 -2.18 18.07
N PRO A 292 3.18 -1.52 18.94
CA PRO A 292 2.77 -0.44 19.85
C PRO A 292 2.41 0.85 19.09
N SER A 293 1.61 1.70 19.72
CA SER A 293 1.08 2.96 19.18
C SER A 293 0.82 3.95 20.31
N ASP A 294 0.56 5.22 20.01
CA ASP A 294 0.34 6.27 21.02
C ASP A 294 -0.73 5.94 22.08
N PHE A 295 -1.75 5.15 21.71
CA PHE A 295 -2.90 4.86 22.57
C PHE A 295 -3.10 3.35 22.82
N SER A 296 -2.19 2.49 22.34
CA SER A 296 -2.17 1.08 22.74
C SER A 296 -0.81 0.41 22.59
N ALA A 297 -0.36 -0.25 23.66
CA ALA A 297 0.82 -1.13 23.66
C ALA A 297 0.64 -2.43 22.87
N THR A 298 -0.58 -2.97 22.80
CA THR A 298 -0.81 -4.37 22.37
C THR A 298 -1.92 -4.53 21.33
N ARG A 299 -2.86 -3.58 21.22
CA ARG A 299 -3.98 -3.67 20.28
C ARG A 299 -3.72 -2.78 19.08
N SER A 300 -3.90 -3.32 17.88
CA SER A 300 -3.94 -2.51 16.67
C SER A 300 -5.21 -1.65 16.66
N LEU A 301 -5.07 -0.36 16.39
CA LEU A 301 -6.14 0.64 16.47
C LEU A 301 -6.39 1.33 15.12
N PHE A 302 -7.54 1.97 14.98
CA PHE A 302 -7.83 2.83 13.83
C PHE A 302 -7.38 4.26 14.10
N TYR A 303 -6.42 4.75 13.32
CA TYR A 303 -5.94 6.14 13.37
C TYR A 303 -6.40 6.89 12.12
N PHE A 304 -7.13 7.98 12.33
CA PHE A 304 -7.52 8.92 11.27
C PHE A 304 -7.35 10.36 11.77
N SER A 305 -7.16 11.31 10.84
CA SER A 305 -7.02 12.74 11.11
C SER A 305 -8.20 13.51 10.52
N PRO A 306 -8.80 14.51 11.21
CA PRO A 306 -9.74 15.44 10.59
C PRO A 306 -9.03 16.42 9.62
N ASP A 307 -7.71 16.60 9.75
CA ASP A 307 -6.91 17.38 8.81
C ASP A 307 -6.41 16.48 7.67
N MET A 308 -6.86 16.81 6.45
CA MET A 308 -6.44 16.19 5.20
C MET A 308 -4.92 16.32 4.96
N LYS A 309 -4.30 17.45 5.31
CA LYS A 309 -2.87 17.69 5.03
C LYS A 309 -1.98 16.70 5.79
N VAL A 310 -2.43 16.23 6.95
CA VAL A 310 -1.78 15.14 7.68
C VAL A 310 -1.86 13.85 6.84
N ALA A 311 -3.03 13.48 6.33
CA ALA A 311 -3.18 12.30 5.48
C ALA A 311 -2.36 12.40 4.17
N GLU A 312 -2.34 13.56 3.51
CA GLU A 312 -1.47 13.82 2.35
C GLU A 312 0.02 13.65 2.69
N TYR A 313 0.45 14.07 3.87
CA TYR A 313 1.83 13.93 4.33
C TYR A 313 2.22 12.46 4.59
N TYR A 314 1.34 11.68 5.24
CA TYR A 314 1.54 10.22 5.40
C TYR A 314 1.55 9.50 4.04
N ALA A 315 0.62 9.81 3.14
CA ALA A 315 0.58 9.23 1.79
C ALA A 315 1.83 9.61 0.97
N SER A 316 2.32 10.84 1.10
CA SER A 316 3.56 11.29 0.46
C SER A 316 4.79 10.54 0.97
N TYR A 317 4.85 10.23 2.26
CA TYR A 317 5.95 9.43 2.82
C TYR A 317 5.89 7.96 2.39
N ALA A 318 4.70 7.37 2.32
CA ALA A 318 4.51 6.05 1.71
C ALA A 318 4.97 6.06 0.23
N LYS A 319 4.58 7.07 -0.55
CA LYS A 319 4.99 7.21 -1.95
C LYS A 319 6.50 7.40 -2.09
N ARG A 320 7.14 8.16 -1.20
CA ARG A 320 8.60 8.35 -1.19
C ARG A 320 9.37 7.04 -0.99
N ARG A 321 8.80 6.11 -0.21
CA ARG A 321 9.35 4.77 0.08
C ARG A 321 8.89 3.69 -0.90
N SER A 322 7.86 3.92 -1.69
CA SER A 322 7.41 3.03 -2.77
C SER A 322 8.41 2.97 -3.93
N ASN A 323 8.40 1.86 -4.68
CA ASN A 323 9.07 1.73 -5.98
C ASN A 323 8.06 1.92 -7.13
N SER A 324 6.97 1.16 -7.07
CA SER A 324 5.95 1.03 -8.12
C SER A 324 4.52 1.11 -7.58
N GLU A 325 4.37 1.33 -6.28
CA GLU A 325 3.09 1.25 -5.59
C GLU A 325 2.34 2.60 -5.65
N SER A 326 1.02 2.53 -5.85
CA SER A 326 0.14 3.69 -5.71
C SER A 326 -0.14 3.98 -4.23
N VAL A 327 -0.45 5.23 -3.90
CA VAL A 327 -0.90 5.64 -2.56
C VAL A 327 -2.32 6.20 -2.62
N VAL A 328 -3.04 6.10 -1.51
CA VAL A 328 -4.45 6.48 -1.40
C VAL A 328 -4.69 7.31 -0.13
N ILE A 329 -5.71 8.16 -0.19
CA ILE A 329 -6.27 8.84 0.99
C ILE A 329 -7.67 8.28 1.21
N ILE A 330 -7.82 7.49 2.27
CA ILE A 330 -9.10 6.94 2.69
C ILE A 330 -9.90 8.03 3.42
N CYS A 331 -11.12 8.28 2.95
CA CYS A 331 -12.05 9.23 3.54
C CYS A 331 -13.15 8.47 4.28
N LEU A 332 -13.15 8.53 5.60
CA LEU A 332 -14.20 7.97 6.46
C LEU A 332 -15.19 9.08 6.84
N ARG A 333 -16.47 8.87 6.55
CA ARG A 333 -17.55 9.82 6.90
C ARG A 333 -18.40 9.23 8.02
N ILE A 334 -18.37 9.86 9.19
CA ILE A 334 -19.14 9.44 10.38
C ILE A 334 -20.27 10.46 10.59
N PRO A 335 -21.55 10.06 10.75
CA PRO A 335 -22.62 10.98 11.10
C PRO A 335 -22.30 11.68 12.42
N ASN A 336 -22.50 13.01 12.51
CA ASN A 336 -22.16 13.77 13.73
C ASN A 336 -22.91 13.22 14.95
N ALA A 337 -24.19 12.86 14.77
CA ALA A 337 -25.01 12.23 15.78
C ALA A 337 -24.35 10.97 16.40
N SER A 338 -23.65 10.15 15.61
CA SER A 338 -22.96 8.94 16.11
C SER A 338 -21.78 9.25 17.04
N ILE A 339 -21.21 10.44 16.96
CA ILE A 339 -20.15 10.92 17.87
C ILE A 339 -20.79 11.66 19.06
N GLU A 340 -21.82 12.46 18.81
CA GLU A 340 -22.53 13.27 19.80
C GLU A 340 -23.32 12.42 20.81
N THR A 341 -23.80 11.23 20.42
CA THR A 341 -24.45 10.29 21.35
C THR A 341 -23.47 9.59 22.30
N LEU A 342 -22.16 9.65 22.05
CA LEU A 342 -21.18 9.03 22.94
C LEU A 342 -21.00 9.86 24.21
N SER A 343 -21.09 9.19 25.36
CA SER A 343 -20.81 9.78 26.67
C SER A 343 -19.58 9.11 27.30
N LYS A 344 -19.13 9.57 28.49
CA LYS A 344 -18.09 8.84 29.21
C LYS A 344 -18.71 7.53 29.76
N PRO A 345 -18.08 6.36 29.58
CA PRO A 345 -16.66 6.17 29.27
C PRO A 345 -16.29 6.09 27.78
N ASP A 346 -17.25 5.88 26.88
CA ASP A 346 -17.05 5.49 25.48
C ASP A 346 -16.31 6.52 24.61
N ILE A 347 -16.39 7.81 24.96
CA ILE A 347 -15.59 8.88 24.35
C ILE A 347 -14.65 9.52 25.36
N ARG A 348 -13.39 9.71 24.96
CA ARG A 348 -12.37 10.42 25.72
C ARG A 348 -11.67 11.46 24.86
N ARG A 349 -11.27 12.57 25.50
CA ARG A 349 -10.37 13.58 24.94
C ARG A 349 -9.07 13.53 25.74
N LEU A 350 -7.93 13.48 25.06
CA LEU A 350 -6.62 13.39 25.68
C LEU A 350 -5.59 14.08 24.78
N CYS A 351 -5.17 15.29 25.14
CA CYS A 351 -4.34 16.14 24.28
C CYS A 351 -3.07 16.57 25.03
N TRP A 352 -1.96 16.67 24.30
CA TRP A 352 -0.75 17.34 24.82
C TRP A 352 -1.07 18.80 25.21
N PRO A 353 -0.55 19.33 26.34
CA PRO A 353 0.47 18.75 27.23
C PRO A 353 -0.10 18.13 28.53
N ASP A 354 -1.21 17.40 28.49
CA ASP A 354 -1.79 16.75 29.68
C ASP A 354 -0.90 15.60 30.23
N ASP A 355 -0.65 15.55 31.55
CA ASP A 355 0.22 14.54 32.18
C ASP A 355 -0.26 13.09 31.93
N ALA A 356 -1.58 12.86 31.87
CA ALA A 356 -2.14 11.55 31.55
C ALA A 356 -2.00 11.22 30.06
N TRP A 357 -1.92 12.22 29.16
CA TRP A 357 -1.49 12.00 27.77
C TRP A 357 -0.03 11.56 27.75
N ILE A 358 0.85 12.28 28.43
CA ILE A 358 2.31 12.02 28.43
C ILE A 358 2.60 10.61 28.91
N GLU A 359 2.04 10.22 30.05
CA GLU A 359 2.25 8.88 30.60
C GLU A 359 1.57 7.78 29.76
N LEU A 360 0.36 8.01 29.21
CA LEU A 360 -0.29 7.00 28.37
C LEU A 360 0.53 6.73 27.12
N VAL A 361 0.98 7.79 26.43
CA VAL A 361 1.79 7.69 25.21
C VAL A 361 3.13 7.02 25.49
N TRP A 362 3.83 7.42 26.56
CA TRP A 362 5.07 6.73 26.97
C TRP A 362 4.84 5.25 27.23
N ARG A 363 3.85 4.89 28.07
CA ARG A 363 3.61 3.49 28.41
C ARG A 363 3.18 2.66 27.22
N CYS A 364 2.33 3.20 26.35
CA CYS A 364 1.85 2.47 25.18
C CYS A 364 2.97 2.26 24.15
N ARG A 365 3.82 3.27 23.89
CA ARG A 365 4.95 3.13 22.94
C ARG A 365 6.07 2.24 23.49
N THR A 366 6.30 2.25 24.81
CA THR A 366 7.33 1.41 25.48
C THR A 366 6.84 0.03 25.93
N GLY A 367 5.60 -0.36 25.58
CA GLY A 367 5.03 -1.66 25.95
C GLY A 367 4.75 -1.86 27.46
N GLN A 368 4.82 -0.78 28.25
CA GLN A 368 4.65 -0.84 29.70
C GLN A 368 3.18 -1.02 30.11
N SER A 369 2.96 -1.71 31.23
CA SER A 369 1.61 -1.92 31.77
C SER A 369 0.96 -0.59 32.18
N LEU A 370 -0.36 -0.47 31.92
CA LEU A 370 -1.12 0.73 32.28
C LEU A 370 -1.59 0.68 33.75
N PRO A 371 -1.34 1.74 34.54
CA PRO A 371 -1.89 1.89 35.88
C PRO A 371 -3.41 2.04 35.83
N THR A 372 -4.10 1.69 36.91
CA THR A 372 -5.57 1.60 36.95
C THR A 372 -6.29 2.84 36.41
N ARG A 373 -5.79 4.06 36.68
CA ARG A 373 -6.38 5.31 36.16
C ARG A 373 -6.32 5.44 34.62
N LEU A 374 -5.30 4.87 33.97
CA LEU A 374 -5.12 4.90 32.52
C LEU A 374 -5.79 3.73 31.79
N ARG A 375 -6.15 2.64 32.49
CA ARG A 375 -6.84 1.49 31.87
C ARG A 375 -8.17 1.88 31.22
N THR A 376 -8.84 2.92 31.72
CA THR A 376 -10.08 3.46 31.13
C THR A 376 -9.95 3.86 29.65
N TYR A 377 -8.75 4.15 29.16
CA TYR A 377 -8.50 4.43 27.73
C TYR A 377 -8.46 3.16 26.86
N GLN A 378 -8.21 1.97 27.42
CA GLN A 378 -8.19 0.71 26.65
C GLN A 378 -9.58 0.28 26.18
N ASP A 379 -10.61 0.58 26.98
CA ASP A 379 -12.00 0.19 26.71
C ASP A 379 -12.81 1.32 26.05
N THR A 380 -12.18 2.49 25.81
CA THR A 380 -12.80 3.62 25.14
C THR A 380 -13.02 3.32 23.65
N ILE A 381 -14.23 3.61 23.13
CA ILE A 381 -14.59 3.42 21.72
C ILE A 381 -13.90 4.49 20.84
N LEU A 382 -13.92 5.76 21.28
CA LEU A 382 -13.34 6.89 20.56
C LEU A 382 -12.41 7.72 21.46
N ILE A 383 -11.12 7.71 21.14
CA ILE A 383 -10.13 8.65 21.69
C ILE A 383 -9.92 9.77 20.67
N ILE A 384 -10.20 11.01 21.08
CA ILE A 384 -9.80 12.22 20.35
C ILE A 384 -8.55 12.76 21.04
N GLY A 385 -7.41 12.73 20.37
CA GLY A 385 -6.15 13.14 20.99
C GLY A 385 -5.06 13.55 20.03
N THR A 386 -4.03 14.21 20.59
CA THR A 386 -2.83 14.59 19.85
C THR A 386 -2.01 13.35 19.53
N ILE A 387 -1.60 13.17 18.27
CA ILE A 387 -0.64 12.13 17.86
C ILE A 387 0.75 12.54 18.35
N SER A 388 1.55 11.58 18.81
CA SER A 388 2.94 11.81 19.20
C SER A 388 3.74 12.46 18.07
N ARG A 389 4.55 13.45 18.45
CA ARG A 389 5.37 14.26 17.54
C ARG A 389 6.86 14.02 17.70
N LYS A 390 7.25 13.16 18.66
CA LYS A 390 8.60 13.07 19.19
C LYS A 390 9.10 11.62 19.15
N PRO A 391 10.41 11.39 18.92
CA PRO A 391 11.01 10.06 19.02
C PRO A 391 10.75 9.44 20.39
N ASP A 392 10.60 8.11 20.41
CA ASP A 392 10.27 7.38 21.64
C ASP A 392 11.37 7.57 22.70
N ALA A 393 12.60 7.86 22.27
CA ALA A 393 13.74 8.25 23.12
C ALA A 393 13.46 9.48 23.99
N GLN A 394 12.73 10.47 23.49
CA GLN A 394 12.32 11.62 24.31
C GLN A 394 11.33 11.23 25.40
N TYR A 395 10.58 10.13 25.22
CA TYR A 395 9.72 9.56 26.26
C TYR A 395 10.50 8.60 27.18
N HIS A 396 11.50 7.86 26.69
CA HIS A 396 12.43 7.12 27.55
C HIS A 396 13.16 8.03 28.54
N ALA A 397 13.53 9.25 28.12
CA ALA A 397 14.11 10.28 28.99
C ALA A 397 13.15 10.82 30.08
N LEU A 398 11.84 10.50 30.03
CA LEU A 398 10.88 10.83 31.11
C LEU A 398 10.85 9.77 32.23
N SER A 399 11.66 8.69 32.11
CA SER A 399 11.79 7.66 33.16
C SER A 399 12.94 7.93 34.14
N SER A 400 13.63 9.06 33.98
CA SER A 400 14.75 9.58 34.78
C SER A 400 14.45 10.98 35.28
#